data_AF-A0A931WU80-F1
#
_entry.id   AF-A0A931WU80-F1
#
_cell.length_a   1.000
_cell.length_b   1.000
_cell.length_c   1.000
_cell.angle_alpha   90.00
_cell.angle_beta   90.00
_cell.angle_gamma   90.00
#
_symmetry.space_group_name_H-M   'P 1'
#
loop_
_entity.id
_entity.type
_entity.pdbx_description
1 polymer ?
#
loop_
_entity_poly.entity_id
_entity_poly.type
_entity_poly.pdbx_seq_one_letter_code
_entity_poly.pdbx_strand_id
1 'polypeptide(L)'
;VQYLYKSGYDPSAFVTFFEKLQAGEKGKQVSKMFRTHPPTADRVAAAKKNTEDVLVQREEYVVTTSEFAGIKERLTTLEARNLGPQQDENRPGLRRRTSGRETGASKPEDSEESGSDTVADDRPKLKRR
;
A
#
# COMPACT_ATOMS: atom_id res chain seq x y z
N VAL A 1 -14.63 3.60 -20.47
CA VAL A 1 -15.92 4.26 -20.13
C VAL A 1 -17.11 3.54 -20.74
N GLN A 2 -17.12 3.24 -22.03
CA GLN A 2 -18.23 2.55 -22.70
C GLN A 2 -18.68 1.23 -22.05
N TYR A 3 -17.75 0.42 -21.51
CA TYR A 3 -18.10 -0.80 -20.77
C TYR A 3 -18.94 -0.50 -19.52
N LEU A 4 -18.59 0.57 -18.80
CA LEU A 4 -19.27 0.98 -17.58
C LEU A 4 -20.70 1.48 -17.88
N TYR A 5 -20.86 2.18 -19.01
CA TYR A 5 -22.18 2.55 -19.53
C TYR A 5 -23.01 1.34 -19.95
N LYS A 6 -22.41 0.37 -20.66
CA LYS A 6 -23.11 -0.85 -21.09
C LYS A 6 -23.57 -1.69 -19.91
N SER A 7 -22.84 -1.71 -18.80
CA SER A 7 -23.27 -2.38 -17.56
C SER A 7 -24.29 -1.60 -16.73
N GLY A 8 -24.73 -0.41 -17.18
CA GLY A 8 -25.77 0.38 -16.51
C GLY A 8 -25.28 1.27 -15.38
N TYR A 9 -23.97 1.34 -15.17
CA TYR A 9 -23.37 2.23 -14.18
C TYR A 9 -23.14 3.63 -14.77
N ASP A 10 -23.08 4.63 -13.89
CA ASP A 10 -22.84 6.02 -14.28
C ASP A 10 -21.44 6.20 -14.90
N PRO A 11 -21.32 6.54 -16.20
CA PRO A 11 -20.02 6.73 -16.85
C PRO A 11 -19.19 7.87 -16.24
N SER A 12 -19.84 8.84 -15.58
CA SER A 12 -19.16 9.94 -14.88
C SER A 12 -18.47 9.48 -13.60
N ALA A 13 -18.87 8.32 -13.03
CA ALA A 13 -18.30 7.76 -11.82
C ALA A 13 -16.79 7.49 -11.92
N PHE A 14 -16.28 7.23 -13.13
CA PHE A 14 -14.85 7.05 -13.37
C PHE A 14 -14.05 8.32 -13.03
N VAL A 15 -14.56 9.49 -13.43
CA VAL A 15 -13.94 10.79 -13.15
C VAL A 15 -14.02 11.10 -11.66
N THR A 16 -15.22 10.98 -11.10
CA THR A 16 -15.46 11.34 -9.69
C THR A 16 -14.65 10.46 -8.72
N PHE A 17 -14.36 9.21 -9.08
CA PHE A 17 -13.47 8.35 -8.32
C PHE A 17 -12.06 8.93 -8.20
N PHE A 18 -11.47 9.39 -9.31
CA PHE A 18 -10.11 9.94 -9.28
C PHE A 18 -10.05 11.33 -8.64
N GLU A 19 -11.10 12.13 -8.76
CA GLU A 19 -11.19 13.40 -8.01
C GLU A 19 -11.22 13.14 -6.50
N LYS A 20 -12.00 12.14 -6.05
CA LYS A 20 -12.02 11.72 -4.63
C LYS A 20 -10.68 11.14 -4.18
N LEU A 21 -10.02 10.35 -5.03
CA LEU A 21 -8.70 9.79 -4.75
C LEU A 21 -7.66 10.91 -4.54
N GLN A 22 -7.62 11.89 -5.45
CA GLN A 22 -6.72 13.04 -5.34
C GLN A 22 -7.01 13.89 -4.09
N ALA A 23 -8.29 14.12 -3.77
CA ALA A 23 -8.68 14.84 -2.56
C ALA A 23 -8.28 14.10 -1.27
N GLY A 24 -8.38 12.77 -1.26
CA GLY A 24 -7.98 11.93 -0.13
C GLY A 24 -6.48 11.84 0.08
N GLU A 25 -5.69 11.86 -1.00
CA GLU A 25 -4.23 11.67 -0.94
C GLU A 25 -3.44 12.91 -0.51
N LYS A 26 -4.06 14.10 -0.38
CA LYS A 26 -3.45 15.36 0.16
C LYS A 26 -1.96 15.54 -0.21
N GLY A 27 -1.60 15.34 -1.48
CA GLY A 27 -0.24 15.53 -1.99
C GLY A 27 0.77 14.38 -1.74
N LYS A 28 0.34 13.23 -1.19
CA LYS A 28 1.14 12.01 -1.13
C LYS A 28 1.00 11.21 -2.42
N GLN A 29 2.01 10.38 -2.72
CA GLN A 29 2.06 9.58 -3.95
C GLN A 29 0.79 8.74 -4.12
N VAL A 30 0.20 8.83 -5.32
CA VAL A 30 -0.87 7.94 -5.77
C VAL A 30 -0.52 6.49 -5.44
N SER A 31 -1.50 5.74 -4.95
CA SER A 31 -1.29 4.34 -4.56
C SER A 31 -0.46 3.59 -5.61
N LYS A 32 0.45 2.71 -5.16
CA LYS A 32 1.40 1.98 -6.03
C LYS A 32 0.69 1.22 -7.17
N MET A 33 -0.59 0.90 -7.00
CA MET A 33 -1.46 0.26 -7.99
C MET A 33 -1.65 1.11 -9.26
N PHE A 34 -1.61 2.45 -9.16
CA PHE A 34 -1.79 3.35 -10.31
C PHE A 34 -0.47 3.73 -10.99
N ARG A 35 0.67 3.15 -10.61
CA ARG A 35 1.97 3.49 -11.21
C ARG A 35 2.02 3.20 -12.72
N THR A 36 1.41 2.10 -13.16
CA THR A 36 1.37 1.73 -14.59
C THR A 36 0.35 2.56 -15.38
N HIS A 37 -0.71 3.03 -14.71
CA HIS A 37 -1.81 3.75 -15.35
C HIS A 37 -2.18 4.99 -14.52
N PRO A 38 -1.31 6.02 -14.52
CA PRO A 38 -1.57 7.22 -13.74
C PRO A 38 -2.83 7.94 -14.24
N PRO A 39 -3.68 8.45 -13.34
CA PRO A 39 -4.81 9.30 -13.70
C PRO A 39 -4.32 10.71 -14.01
N THR A 40 -3.77 10.91 -15.21
CA THR A 40 -3.34 12.22 -15.69
C THR A 40 -4.54 13.09 -16.07
N ALA A 41 -4.38 14.41 -16.00
CA ALA A 41 -5.44 15.36 -16.37
C ALA A 41 -5.95 15.13 -17.81
N ASP A 42 -5.05 14.83 -18.74
CA ASP A 42 -5.39 14.55 -20.14
C ASP A 42 -6.30 13.32 -20.28
N ARG A 43 -6.04 12.25 -19.51
CA ARG A 43 -6.87 11.04 -19.53
C ARG A 43 -8.27 11.31 -18.97
N VAL A 44 -8.35 12.13 -17.94
CA VAL A 44 -9.65 12.55 -17.36
C VAL A 44 -10.42 13.39 -18.37
N ALA A 45 -9.77 14.34 -19.04
CA ALA A 45 -10.39 15.16 -20.07
C ALA A 45 -10.88 14.33 -21.27
N ALA A 46 -10.08 13.37 -21.74
CA ALA A 46 -10.48 12.45 -22.80
C ALA A 46 -11.66 11.55 -22.38
N ALA A 47 -11.69 11.10 -21.13
CA ALA A 47 -12.81 10.32 -20.61
C ALA A 47 -14.11 11.14 -20.51
N LYS A 48 -14.02 12.42 -20.08
CA LYS A 48 -15.14 13.36 -20.08
C LYS A 48 -15.70 13.56 -21.49
N LYS A 49 -14.85 13.90 -22.45
CA LYS A 49 -15.24 14.04 -23.87
C LYS A 49 -15.91 12.78 -24.43
N ASN A 50 -15.32 11.61 -24.20
CA ASN A 50 -15.92 10.35 -24.64
C ASN A 50 -17.32 10.11 -24.05
N THR A 51 -17.53 10.54 -22.80
CA THR A 51 -18.82 10.42 -22.12
C THR A 51 -19.86 11.34 -22.74
N GLU A 52 -19.48 12.59 -23.04
CA GLU A 52 -20.36 13.60 -23.63
C GLU A 52 -20.69 13.31 -25.10
N ASP A 53 -19.69 12.91 -25.89
CA ASP A 53 -19.83 12.79 -27.34
C ASP A 53 -20.50 11.47 -27.78
N VAL A 54 -20.26 10.38 -27.06
CA VAL A 54 -20.57 9.02 -27.54
C VAL A 54 -21.75 8.39 -26.81
N LEU A 55 -22.04 8.82 -25.58
CA LEU A 55 -23.00 8.12 -24.71
C LEU A 55 -24.32 8.88 -24.66
N VAL A 56 -25.39 8.20 -25.08
CA VAL A 56 -26.76 8.71 -24.91
C VAL A 56 -27.09 8.71 -23.42
N GLN A 57 -27.60 9.84 -22.93
CA GLN A 57 -28.06 9.95 -21.54
C GLN A 57 -29.22 8.97 -21.28
N ARG A 58 -29.15 8.27 -20.15
CA ARG A 58 -30.23 7.42 -19.64
C ARG A 58 -30.95 8.15 -18.50
N GLU A 59 -32.20 7.78 -18.27
CA GLU A 59 -33.02 8.32 -17.17
C GLU A 59 -32.42 7.98 -15.81
N GLU A 60 -31.86 6.77 -15.66
CA GLU A 60 -31.31 6.27 -14.41
C GLU A 60 -29.96 5.57 -14.60
N TYR A 61 -29.11 5.68 -13.58
CA TYR A 61 -27.81 5.02 -13.51
C TYR A 61 -27.62 4.32 -12.17
N VAL A 62 -26.93 3.18 -12.18
CA VAL A 62 -26.49 2.51 -10.96
C VAL A 62 -25.25 3.22 -10.42
N VAL A 63 -25.35 3.78 -9.22
CA VAL A 63 -24.24 4.52 -8.56
C VAL A 63 -23.59 3.68 -7.47
N THR A 64 -24.38 3.14 -6.54
CA THR A 64 -23.89 2.31 -5.42
C THR A 64 -24.82 1.14 -5.15
N THR A 65 -24.26 0.01 -4.76
CA THR A 65 -25.01 -1.19 -4.37
C THR A 65 -24.85 -1.47 -2.87
N SER A 66 -25.81 -2.18 -2.29
CA SER A 66 -25.75 -2.63 -0.88
C SER A 66 -24.57 -3.55 -0.63
N GLU A 67 -24.24 -4.42 -1.59
CA GLU A 67 -23.07 -5.30 -1.53
C GLU A 67 -21.77 -4.51 -1.42
N PHE A 68 -21.64 -3.41 -2.17
CA PHE A 68 -20.47 -2.54 -2.09
C PHE A 68 -20.33 -1.93 -0.69
N ALA A 69 -21.43 -1.48 -0.08
CA ALA A 69 -21.41 -0.94 1.27
C ALA A 69 -20.94 -1.99 2.30
N GLY A 70 -21.47 -3.22 2.22
CA GLY A 70 -21.07 -4.32 3.11
C GLY A 70 -19.60 -4.72 2.95
N ILE A 71 -19.08 -4.79 1.72
CA ILE A 71 -17.67 -5.09 1.46
C ILE A 71 -16.77 -3.97 1.96
N LYS A 72 -17.16 -2.71 1.74
CA LYS A 72 -16.41 -1.54 2.20
C LYS A 72 -16.25 -1.55 3.72
N GLU A 73 -17.34 -1.76 4.46
CA GLU A 73 -17.31 -1.86 5.91
C GLU A 73 -16.37 -3.00 6.36
N ARG A 74 -16.53 -4.19 5.76
CA ARG A 74 -15.66 -5.33 6.04
C ARG A 74 -14.18 -5.04 5.79
N LEU A 75 -13.82 -4.36 4.70
CA LEU A 75 -12.42 -4.02 4.41
C LEU A 75 -11.88 -2.99 5.40
N THR A 76 -12.65 -1.96 5.75
CA THR A 76 -12.21 -0.95 6.73
C THR A 76 -11.94 -1.56 8.11
N THR A 77 -12.75 -2.53 8.54
CA THR A 77 -12.52 -3.24 9.82
C THR A 77 -11.26 -4.11 9.78
N LEU A 78 -10.96 -4.76 8.64
CA LEU A 78 -9.72 -5.54 8.47
C LEU A 78 -8.48 -4.65 8.41
N GLU A 79 -8.57 -3.51 7.72
CA GLU A 79 -7.48 -2.53 7.65
C GLU A 79 -7.17 -1.96 9.03
N ALA A 80 -8.19 -1.57 9.81
CA ALA A 80 -8.02 -1.11 11.18
C ALA A 80 -7.34 -2.14 12.09
N ARG A 81 -7.61 -3.44 11.88
CA ARG A 81 -6.92 -4.53 12.60
C ARG A 81 -5.45 -4.68 12.18
N ASN A 82 -5.16 -4.55 10.88
CA ASN A 82 -3.80 -4.72 10.33
C ASN A 82 -2.84 -3.58 10.70
N LEU A 83 -3.34 -2.35 10.90
CA LEU A 83 -2.50 -1.23 11.33
C LEU A 83 -1.95 -1.40 12.76
N GLY A 84 -2.49 -2.35 13.54
CA GLY A 84 -2.09 -2.61 14.92
C GLY A 84 -2.40 -1.43 15.85
N PRO A 85 -2.35 -1.63 17.18
CA PRO A 85 -2.43 -0.51 18.11
C PRO A 85 -1.28 0.45 17.83
N GLN A 86 -1.58 1.75 17.70
CA GLN A 86 -0.58 2.81 17.56
C GLN A 86 0.57 2.54 18.53
N GLN A 87 1.80 2.63 18.03
CA GLN A 87 2.98 2.45 18.87
C GLN A 87 3.02 3.59 19.88
N ASP A 88 2.49 3.34 21.08
CA ASP A 88 2.80 4.16 22.23
C ASP A 88 4.31 4.10 22.44
N GLU A 89 4.99 5.24 22.39
CA GLU A 89 6.45 5.34 22.51
C GLU A 89 6.99 4.72 23.83
N ASN A 90 6.12 4.53 24.82
CA ASN A 90 6.45 3.95 26.12
C ASN A 90 6.21 2.43 26.25
N ARG A 91 5.82 1.71 25.18
CA ARG A 91 5.62 0.25 25.29
C ARG A 91 6.91 -0.53 25.01
N PRO A 92 7.22 -1.59 25.79
CA PRO A 92 8.41 -2.40 25.55
C PRO A 92 8.33 -3.07 24.16
N GLY A 93 9.32 -2.78 23.30
CA GLY A 93 9.42 -3.27 21.93
C GLY A 93 10.64 -4.17 21.71
N LEU A 94 10.51 -5.13 20.78
CA LEU A 94 11.61 -6.03 20.44
C LEU A 94 12.67 -5.28 19.61
N ARG A 95 13.87 -5.07 20.17
CA ARG A 95 15.00 -4.48 19.44
C ARG A 95 15.51 -5.47 18.40
N ARG A 96 15.44 -5.10 17.11
CA ARG A 96 16.05 -5.89 16.03
C ARG A 96 17.57 -5.73 16.13
N ARG A 97 18.29 -6.83 16.40
CA ARG A 97 19.76 -6.84 16.42
C ARG A 97 20.26 -6.51 15.00
N THR A 98 21.02 -5.42 14.86
CA THR A 98 21.80 -5.14 13.65
C THR A 98 23.00 -6.08 13.65
N SER A 99 22.93 -7.18 12.92
CA SER A 99 24.12 -8.00 12.65
C SER A 99 25.05 -7.24 11.69
N GLY A 100 26.24 -6.88 12.19
CA GLY A 100 27.47 -6.60 11.45
C GLY A 100 27.36 -6.00 10.05
N ARG A 101 27.34 -4.66 9.97
CA ARG A 101 27.82 -3.94 8.80
C ARG A 101 28.92 -3.01 9.29
N GLU A 102 30.15 -3.51 9.29
CA GLU A 102 31.33 -2.69 9.45
C GLU A 102 31.41 -1.73 8.26
N THR A 103 31.14 -0.45 8.52
CA THR A 103 31.56 0.65 7.65
C THR A 103 32.83 1.21 8.26
N GLY A 104 33.94 1.00 7.56
CA GLY A 104 35.29 1.21 8.07
C GLY A 104 35.66 2.66 8.37
N ALA A 105 36.58 2.79 9.32
CA ALA A 105 37.62 3.80 9.38
C ALA A 105 38.66 3.38 10.43
N SER A 106 39.94 3.68 10.15
CA SER A 106 41.14 3.63 11.00
C SER A 106 41.74 2.28 11.43
N LYS A 107 42.80 1.86 10.70
CA LYS A 107 44.07 1.29 11.25
C LYS A 107 44.83 2.41 12.00
N PRO A 108 45.66 2.16 13.04
CA PRO A 108 46.93 1.37 12.98
C PRO A 108 47.05 0.28 14.11
N GLU A 109 47.73 -0.87 13.86
CA GLU A 109 49.08 -1.28 14.40
C GLU A 109 49.18 -1.09 15.94
N ASP A 110 49.45 -2.06 16.83
CA ASP A 110 50.38 -3.19 16.84
C ASP A 110 50.09 -4.09 18.10
N SER A 111 50.75 -5.25 18.17
CA SER A 111 51.02 -6.15 19.32
C SER A 111 50.11 -7.35 19.60
N GLU A 112 50.81 -8.48 19.79
CA GLU A 112 50.40 -9.88 19.74
C GLU A 112 49.71 -10.41 21.01
N GLU A 113 49.07 -11.56 20.85
CA GLU A 113 49.31 -12.79 21.64
C GLU A 113 48.03 -13.50 22.16
N SER A 114 47.88 -14.74 21.66
CA SER A 114 47.46 -15.98 22.33
C SER A 114 46.21 -16.03 23.22
N GLY A 115 45.36 -17.03 22.96
CA GLY A 115 44.43 -17.53 23.97
C GLY A 115 43.22 -18.25 23.38
N SER A 116 43.38 -19.52 23.08
CA SER A 116 42.29 -20.48 22.84
C SER A 116 41.30 -20.50 24.00
N ASP A 117 39.98 -20.57 23.74
CA ASP A 117 39.17 -21.53 24.49
C ASP A 117 37.87 -21.93 23.79
N THR A 118 37.62 -23.23 23.86
CA THR A 118 36.52 -23.98 23.28
C THR A 118 35.22 -23.78 24.06
N VAL A 119 34.13 -23.38 23.39
CA VAL A 119 32.77 -23.77 23.82
C VAL A 119 31.95 -24.11 22.58
N ALA A 120 31.86 -25.42 22.35
CA ALA A 120 31.07 -26.05 21.31
C ALA A 120 29.59 -25.63 21.40
N ASP A 121 29.06 -25.19 20.27
CA ASP A 121 27.83 -25.59 19.57
C ASP A 121 26.67 -26.30 20.30
N ASP A 122 26.44 -26.05 21.58
CA ASP A 122 25.37 -26.68 22.39
C ASP A 122 24.03 -25.93 22.28
N ARG A 123 23.60 -25.63 21.04
CA ARG A 123 22.31 -24.94 20.80
C ARG A 123 21.30 -25.90 20.14
N PRO A 124 20.22 -26.27 20.84
CA PRO A 124 19.22 -27.17 20.27
C PRO A 124 18.54 -26.52 19.05
N LYS A 125 18.45 -27.27 17.94
CA LYS A 125 17.77 -26.84 16.71
C LYS A 125 16.45 -27.59 16.55
N LEU A 126 15.35 -26.85 16.37
CA LEU A 126 14.05 -27.42 16.04
C LEU A 126 14.07 -28.01 14.63
N LYS A 127 13.79 -29.31 14.49
CA LYS A 127 13.45 -29.93 13.21
C LYS A 127 11.93 -29.86 13.00
N ARG A 128 11.51 -29.34 11.84
CA ARG A 128 10.10 -29.45 11.40
C ARG A 128 9.81 -30.90 11.03
N ARG A 129 8.72 -31.44 11.57
CA ARG A 129 8.12 -32.71 11.12
C ARG A 129 7.53 -32.56 9.72
#